data_AF-A0A2H0QLM8-F1
#
_entry.id   AF-A0A2H0QLM8-F1
#
_cell.length_a   1.000
_cell.length_b   1.000
_cell.length_c   1.000
_cell.angle_alpha   90.00
_cell.angle_beta   90.00
_cell.angle_gamma   90.00
#
_symmetry.space_group_name_H-M   'P 1'
#
loop_
_entity.id
_entity.type
_entity.pdbx_description
1 polymer ?
#
loop_
_entity_poly.entity_id
_entity_poly.type
_entity_poly.pdbx_seq_one_letter_code
_entity_poly.pdbx_strand_id
1 'polypeptide(L)'
;MTNRGLCEKDIFDACYQLEKQNIKPTAQAIRDFFGSGSMTTITKHLKNWPQFKMSYINEISNIDLKQLLSGIDNKILSEYFQNELPQITALVLSHLSPKSAASILDLMNEPLKTNIIQRIERMAPIRSEVAEILAMVLQTEIQSLIVVKDHTLGGKCFADSIKEQLAI
;
A
#
# COMPACT_ATOMS: atom_id res chain seq x y z
N MET A 1 28.51 26.44 10.17
CA MET A 1 27.36 25.53 9.98
C MET A 1 26.38 26.23 9.06
N THR A 2 26.28 25.78 7.81
CA THR A 2 25.52 26.46 6.75
C THR A 2 24.03 26.43 7.08
N ASN A 3 23.45 27.61 7.21
CA ASN A 3 22.02 27.82 7.47
C ASN A 3 21.24 27.46 6.20
N ARG A 4 21.09 26.16 5.93
CA ARG A 4 20.34 25.67 4.78
C ARG A 4 18.86 25.91 5.09
N GLY A 5 18.24 26.85 4.38
CA GLY A 5 16.81 27.10 4.51
C GLY A 5 15.99 25.86 4.16
N LEU A 6 14.84 25.69 4.82
CA LEU A 6 13.91 24.59 4.57
C LEU A 6 13.53 24.56 3.09
N CYS A 7 13.76 23.41 2.44
CA CYS A 7 13.37 23.19 1.05
C CYS A 7 12.03 22.47 0.95
N GLU A 8 11.49 22.38 -0.26
CA GLU A 8 10.22 21.72 -0.55
C GLU A 8 10.18 20.27 -0.03
N LYS A 9 11.26 19.53 -0.26
CA LYS A 9 11.39 18.14 0.19
C LYS A 9 11.31 18.02 1.71
N ASP A 10 12.01 18.87 2.45
CA ASP A 10 11.98 18.85 3.92
C ASP A 10 10.55 19.06 4.44
N ILE A 11 9.82 20.00 3.83
CA ILE A 11 8.44 20.32 4.22
C ILE A 11 7.50 19.14 3.93
N PHE A 12 7.66 18.47 2.79
CA PHE A 12 6.86 17.29 2.45
C PHE A 12 7.17 16.09 3.35
N ASP A 13 8.44 15.86 3.68
CA ASP A 13 8.85 14.82 4.63
C ASP A 13 8.22 15.07 6.01
N ALA A 14 8.22 16.32 6.49
CA ALA A 14 7.54 16.69 7.74
C ALA A 14 6.02 16.49 7.67
N CYS A 15 5.38 16.85 6.56
CA CYS A 15 3.94 16.60 6.36
C CYS A 15 3.61 15.12 6.50
N TYR A 16 4.41 14.25 5.88
CA TYR A 16 4.24 12.80 5.94
C TYR A 16 4.41 12.27 7.38
N GLN A 17 5.44 12.70 8.10
CA GLN A 17 5.67 12.27 9.49
C GLN A 17 4.55 12.72 10.43
N LEU A 18 4.03 13.93 10.26
CA LEU A 18 2.91 14.44 11.05
C LEU A 18 1.64 13.62 10.80
N GLU A 19 1.32 13.31 9.54
CA GLU A 19 0.16 12.48 9.20
C GLU A 19 0.29 11.05 9.76
N LYS A 20 1.49 10.46 9.76
CA LYS A 20 1.75 9.15 10.40
C LYS A 20 1.45 9.15 11.90
N GLN A 21 1.59 10.30 12.55
CA GLN A 21 1.24 10.52 13.95
C GLN A 21 -0.23 10.96 14.13
N ASN A 22 -1.02 10.91 13.07
CA ASN A 22 -2.41 11.37 13.02
C ASN A 22 -2.57 12.87 13.32
N ILE A 23 -1.54 13.67 13.04
CA ILE A 23 -1.51 15.13 13.20
C ILE A 23 -1.71 15.79 11.84
N LYS A 24 -2.64 16.74 11.75
CA LYS A 24 -2.87 17.49 10.50
C LYS A 24 -1.66 18.39 10.20
N PRO A 25 -1.04 18.28 9.02
CA PRO A 25 0.10 19.10 8.65
C PRO A 25 -0.35 20.54 8.38
N THR A 26 -0.24 21.38 9.41
CA THR A 26 -0.45 22.83 9.32
C THR A 26 0.89 23.55 9.26
N ALA A 27 0.91 24.79 8.75
CA ALA A 27 2.16 25.56 8.70
C ALA A 27 2.79 25.74 10.10
N GLN A 28 1.96 25.85 11.13
CA GLN A 28 2.41 25.92 12.52
C GLN A 28 2.98 24.57 12.98
N ALA A 29 2.26 23.46 12.76
CA ALA A 29 2.74 22.13 13.14
C ALA A 29 4.07 21.76 12.45
N ILE A 30 4.27 22.17 11.20
CA ILE A 30 5.52 21.95 10.47
C ILE A 30 6.64 22.82 11.03
N ARG A 31 6.35 24.08 11.39
CA ARG A 31 7.33 24.95 12.05
C ARG A 31 7.74 24.40 13.42
N ASP A 32 6.77 23.90 14.18
CA ASP A 32 7.01 23.30 15.50
C ASP A 32 7.82 22.00 15.36
N PHE A 33 7.54 21.19 14.33
CA PHE A 33 8.31 19.99 13.99
C PHE A 33 9.80 20.28 13.76
N PHE A 34 10.13 21.37 13.07
CA PHE A 34 11.51 21.78 12.82
C PHE A 34 12.11 22.69 13.91
N GLY A 35 11.30 23.19 14.85
CA GLY A 35 11.67 24.19 15.86
C GLY A 35 12.01 25.59 15.30
N SER A 36 12.17 25.74 14.00
CA SER A 36 12.47 27.00 13.31
C SER A 36 12.08 26.91 11.83
N GLY A 37 11.93 28.07 11.16
CA GLY A 37 11.59 28.11 9.74
C GLY A 37 10.70 29.29 9.35
N SER A 38 10.82 29.74 8.11
CA SER A 38 10.00 30.85 7.60
C SER A 38 8.56 30.38 7.33
N MET A 39 7.58 31.03 7.96
CA MET A 39 6.15 30.73 7.76
C MET A 39 5.73 30.94 6.30
N THR A 40 6.35 31.90 5.60
CA THR A 40 6.03 32.16 4.19
C THR A 40 6.54 31.03 3.29
N THR A 41 7.74 30.52 3.56
CA THR A 41 8.33 29.37 2.85
C THR A 41 7.54 28.09 3.12
N ILE A 42 7.24 27.81 4.39
CA ILE A 42 6.43 26.63 4.78
C ILE A 42 5.06 26.68 4.10
N THR A 43 4.36 27.81 4.20
CA THR A 43 3.03 27.96 3.60
C THR A 43 3.07 27.85 2.07
N LYS A 44 4.13 28.36 1.42
CA LYS A 44 4.30 28.26 -0.04
C LYS A 44 4.34 26.80 -0.49
N HIS A 45 5.16 25.96 0.14
CA HIS A 45 5.28 24.56 -0.26
C HIS A 45 4.12 23.70 0.26
N LEU A 46 3.59 23.98 1.46
CA LEU A 46 2.43 23.28 2.00
C LEU A 46 1.21 23.34 1.07
N LYS A 47 1.02 24.42 0.30
CA LYS A 47 -0.04 24.50 -0.71
C LYS A 47 0.04 23.40 -1.77
N ASN A 48 1.25 22.96 -2.10
CA ASN A 48 1.50 21.90 -3.08
C ASN A 48 1.43 20.50 -2.46
N TRP A 49 1.31 20.38 -1.13
CA TRP A 49 1.24 19.10 -0.42
C TRP A 49 0.17 18.15 -0.99
N PRO A 50 -1.08 18.57 -1.29
CA PRO A 50 -2.06 17.65 -1.86
C PRO A 50 -1.65 17.06 -3.21
N GLN A 51 -1.05 17.88 -4.08
CA GLN A 51 -0.58 17.44 -5.40
C GLN A 51 0.66 16.56 -5.29
N PHE A 52 1.62 16.92 -4.43
CA PHE A 52 2.81 16.12 -4.21
C PHE A 52 2.50 14.79 -3.52
N LYS A 53 1.61 14.80 -2.54
CA LYS A 53 1.09 13.58 -1.91
C LYS A 53 0.50 12.66 -2.97
N MET A 54 -0.27 13.22 -3.90
CA MET A 54 -0.83 12.46 -5.02
C MET A 54 0.25 11.94 -5.98
N SER A 55 1.27 12.73 -6.33
CA SER A 55 2.36 12.25 -7.20
C SER A 55 3.22 11.17 -6.53
N TYR A 56 3.47 11.30 -5.22
CA TYR A 56 4.17 10.30 -4.43
C TYR A 56 3.34 9.01 -4.31
N ILE A 57 2.03 9.14 -4.08
CA ILE A 57 1.09 8.02 -4.15
C ILE A 57 1.16 7.38 -5.54
N ASN A 58 1.16 8.16 -6.62
CA ASN A 58 1.20 7.66 -8.00
C ASN A 58 2.51 6.95 -8.35
N GLU A 59 3.66 7.45 -7.85
CA GLU A 59 4.97 6.80 -8.05
C GLU A 59 5.04 5.45 -7.32
N ILE A 60 4.42 5.34 -6.14
CA ILE A 60 4.32 4.07 -5.39
C ILE A 60 3.25 3.16 -6.00
N SER A 61 2.11 3.71 -6.41
CA SER A 61 0.97 2.99 -7.00
C SER A 61 1.22 2.58 -8.44
N ASN A 62 2.38 2.93 -9.03
CA ASN A 62 2.79 2.43 -10.33
C ASN A 62 3.17 0.93 -10.29
N ILE A 63 3.01 0.30 -9.11
CA ILE A 63 2.96 -1.14 -8.99
C ILE A 63 1.51 -1.58 -9.17
N ASP A 64 1.26 -2.35 -10.22
CA ASP A 64 -0.05 -2.91 -10.50
C ASP A 64 -0.47 -3.87 -9.37
N LEU A 65 -1.43 -3.44 -8.54
CA LEU A 65 -2.00 -4.25 -7.45
C LEU A 65 -2.45 -5.64 -7.95
N LYS A 66 -2.98 -5.71 -9.18
CA LYS A 66 -3.37 -6.97 -9.80
C LYS A 66 -2.16 -7.88 -10.01
N GLN A 67 -1.04 -7.33 -10.51
CA GLN A 67 0.20 -8.08 -10.71
C GLN A 67 0.77 -8.56 -9.37
N LEU A 68 0.81 -7.69 -8.35
CA LEU A 68 1.26 -8.05 -7.01
C LEU A 68 0.46 -9.24 -6.45
N LEU A 69 -0.86 -9.12 -6.43
CA LEU A 69 -1.72 -10.16 -5.86
C LEU A 69 -1.68 -11.46 -6.67
N SER A 70 -1.51 -11.39 -8.00
CA SER A 70 -1.42 -12.58 -8.84
C SER A 70 -0.17 -13.44 -8.58
N GLY A 71 0.88 -12.84 -8.00
CA GLY A 71 2.12 -13.54 -7.65
C GLY A 71 2.10 -14.23 -6.29
N ILE A 72 1.00 -14.11 -5.53
CA ILE A 72 0.91 -14.59 -4.15
C ILE A 72 0.02 -15.84 -4.09
N ASP A 73 0.40 -16.80 -3.24
CA ASP A 73 -0.44 -17.97 -2.99
C ASP A 73 -1.80 -17.56 -2.39
N ASN A 74 -2.88 -18.05 -3.00
CA ASN A 74 -4.26 -17.81 -2.55
C ASN A 74 -4.50 -18.19 -1.08
N LYS A 75 -3.75 -19.15 -0.52
CA LYS A 75 -3.82 -19.51 0.91
C LYS A 75 -3.33 -18.37 1.80
N ILE A 76 -2.20 -17.75 1.43
CA ILE A 76 -1.64 -16.61 2.17
C ILE A 76 -2.61 -15.42 2.11
N LEU A 77 -3.15 -15.16 0.92
CA LEU A 77 -4.15 -14.11 0.74
C LEU A 77 -5.42 -14.39 1.56
N SER A 78 -5.90 -15.63 1.58
CA SER A 78 -7.06 -16.02 2.39
C SER A 78 -6.81 -15.80 3.89
N GLU A 79 -5.65 -16.22 4.41
CA GLU A 79 -5.29 -16.03 5.82
C GLU A 79 -5.23 -14.54 6.19
N TYR A 80 -4.68 -13.71 5.30
CA TYR A 80 -4.65 -12.26 5.49
C TYR A 80 -6.07 -11.66 5.50
N PHE A 81 -6.85 -11.91 4.45
CA PHE A 81 -8.17 -11.31 4.29
C PHE A 81 -9.23 -11.78 5.29
N GLN A 82 -9.02 -12.94 5.94
CA GLN A 82 -9.87 -13.39 7.04
C GLN A 82 -9.76 -12.51 8.29
N ASN A 83 -8.65 -11.79 8.46
CA ASN A 83 -8.44 -10.86 9.58
C ASN A 83 -8.76 -9.40 9.20
N GLU A 84 -9.08 -9.14 7.94
CA GLU A 84 -9.37 -7.81 7.42
C GLU A 84 -10.84 -7.43 7.50
N LEU A 85 -11.10 -6.13 7.35
CA LEU A 85 -12.47 -5.63 7.24
C LEU A 85 -13.10 -6.13 5.93
N PRO A 86 -14.32 -6.71 5.95
CA PRO A 86 -14.92 -7.30 4.74
C PRO A 86 -15.13 -6.32 3.58
N GLN A 87 -15.20 -5.01 3.85
CA GLN A 87 -15.27 -3.96 2.83
C GLN A 87 -13.94 -3.80 2.09
N ILE A 88 -12.83 -3.90 2.81
CA ILE A 88 -11.48 -3.83 2.27
C ILE A 88 -11.22 -5.09 1.45
N THR A 89 -11.56 -6.27 1.97
CA THR A 89 -11.48 -7.52 1.22
C THR A 89 -12.30 -7.49 -0.07
N ALA A 90 -13.54 -6.98 -0.03
CA ALA A 90 -14.37 -6.82 -1.23
C ALA A 90 -13.71 -5.91 -2.28
N LEU A 91 -13.14 -4.79 -1.85
CA LEU A 91 -12.41 -3.88 -2.73
C LEU A 91 -11.21 -4.59 -3.38
N VAL A 92 -10.36 -5.24 -2.60
CA VAL A 92 -9.15 -5.89 -3.12
C VAL A 92 -9.48 -7.05 -4.07
N LEU A 93 -10.44 -7.90 -3.70
CA LEU A 93 -10.85 -9.02 -4.55
C LEU A 93 -11.46 -8.55 -5.88
N SER A 94 -12.03 -7.34 -5.94
CA SER A 94 -12.56 -6.77 -7.19
C SER A 94 -11.47 -6.43 -8.22
N HIS A 95 -10.21 -6.34 -7.80
CA HIS A 95 -9.06 -6.14 -8.69
C HIS A 95 -8.46 -7.45 -9.23
N LEU A 96 -8.92 -8.60 -8.74
CA LEU A 96 -8.47 -9.93 -9.18
C LEU A 96 -9.30 -10.46 -10.34
N SER A 97 -8.78 -11.49 -11.01
CA SER A 97 -9.62 -12.29 -11.92
C SER A 97 -10.71 -13.02 -11.11
N PRO A 98 -11.93 -13.20 -11.68
CA PRO A 98 -13.00 -13.93 -10.99
C PRO A 98 -12.58 -15.32 -10.51
N LYS A 99 -11.72 -16.00 -11.26
CA LYS A 99 -11.17 -17.32 -10.91
C LYS A 99 -10.32 -17.25 -9.62
N SER A 100 -9.41 -16.30 -9.52
CA SER A 100 -8.55 -16.15 -8.34
C SER A 100 -9.35 -15.68 -7.12
N ALA A 101 -10.27 -14.72 -7.31
CA ALA A 101 -11.16 -14.28 -6.23
C ALA A 101 -12.01 -15.44 -5.68
N ALA A 102 -12.57 -16.29 -6.56
CA ALA A 102 -13.31 -17.47 -6.16
C ALA A 102 -12.43 -18.46 -5.37
N SER A 103 -11.22 -18.74 -5.83
CA SER A 103 -10.29 -19.64 -5.12
C SER A 103 -9.89 -19.12 -3.73
N ILE A 104 -9.72 -17.81 -3.57
CA ILE A 104 -9.41 -17.20 -2.26
C ILE A 104 -10.63 -17.28 -1.34
N LEU A 105 -11.81 -16.93 -1.83
CA LEU A 105 -13.05 -17.00 -1.07
C LEU A 105 -13.37 -18.44 -0.63
N ASP A 106 -13.06 -19.44 -1.45
CA ASP A 106 -13.33 -20.86 -1.14
C ASP A 106 -12.56 -21.36 0.09
N LEU A 107 -11.46 -20.69 0.43
CA LEU A 107 -10.64 -20.97 1.60
C LEU A 107 -11.14 -20.25 2.87
N MET A 108 -12.21 -19.46 2.78
CA MET A 108 -12.79 -18.71 3.90
C MET A 108 -14.05 -19.39 4.44
N ASN A 109 -14.44 -19.03 5.67
CA ASN A 109 -15.71 -19.50 6.24
C ASN A 109 -16.93 -18.93 5.50
N GLU A 110 -18.02 -19.70 5.45
CA GLU A 110 -19.24 -19.36 4.70
C GLU A 110 -19.91 -18.02 5.09
N PRO A 111 -20.02 -17.66 6.38
CA PRO A 111 -20.59 -16.37 6.77
C PRO A 111 -19.79 -15.19 6.21
N LEU A 112 -18.45 -15.23 6.31
CA LEU A 112 -17.59 -14.17 5.79
C LEU A 112 -17.62 -14.11 4.27
N LYS A 113 -17.53 -15.26 3.59
CA LYS A 113 -17.62 -15.39 2.13
C LYS A 113 -18.88 -14.70 1.60
N THR A 114 -20.04 -15.06 2.14
CA THR A 114 -21.34 -14.46 1.75
C THR A 114 -21.35 -12.95 1.98
N ASN A 115 -20.81 -12.51 3.11
CA ASN A 115 -20.77 -11.11 3.51
C ASN A 115 -19.85 -10.26 2.62
N ILE A 116 -18.77 -10.84 2.10
CA ILE A 116 -17.88 -10.19 1.12
C ILE A 116 -18.56 -10.10 -0.25
N ILE A 117 -19.17 -11.20 -0.73
CA ILE A 117 -19.87 -11.21 -2.04
C ILE A 117 -20.98 -10.15 -2.08
N GLN A 118 -21.81 -10.06 -1.03
CA GLN A 118 -22.85 -9.04 -0.94
C GLN A 118 -22.32 -7.60 -0.96
N ARG A 119 -21.10 -7.36 -0.47
CA ARG A 119 -20.45 -6.04 -0.56
C ARG A 119 -19.96 -5.75 -1.96
N ILE A 120 -19.40 -6.73 -2.65
CA ILE A 120 -18.98 -6.60 -4.05
C ILE A 120 -20.20 -6.26 -4.92
N GLU A 121 -21.34 -6.93 -4.72
CA GLU A 121 -22.58 -6.66 -5.46
C GLU A 121 -23.12 -5.24 -5.25
N ARG A 122 -22.99 -4.70 -4.03
CA ARG A 122 -23.55 -3.40 -3.63
C ARG A 122 -22.53 -2.26 -3.70
N MET A 123 -21.31 -2.54 -4.13
CA MET A 123 -20.22 -1.57 -4.09
C MET A 123 -20.53 -0.41 -5.05
N ALA A 124 -20.69 0.79 -4.50
CA ALA A 124 -20.80 2.00 -5.30
C ALA A 124 -19.43 2.38 -5.89
N PRO A 125 -19.39 3.16 -6.98
CA PRO A 125 -18.14 3.71 -7.49
C PRO A 125 -17.41 4.47 -6.38
N ILE A 126 -16.21 4.01 -6.04
CA ILE A 126 -15.32 4.70 -5.11
C ILE A 126 -14.52 5.71 -5.92
N ARG A 127 -14.29 6.90 -5.36
CA ARG A 127 -13.39 7.88 -5.95
C ARG A 127 -12.01 7.26 -6.13
N SER A 128 -11.44 7.37 -7.33
CA SER A 128 -10.15 6.76 -7.68
C SER A 128 -9.07 7.09 -6.66
N GLU A 129 -9.00 8.34 -6.20
CA GLU A 129 -7.98 8.78 -5.24
C GLU A 129 -8.03 8.02 -3.91
N VAL A 130 -9.23 7.66 -3.45
CA VAL A 130 -9.42 6.93 -2.18
C VAL A 130 -9.09 5.44 -2.38
N ALA A 131 -9.48 4.88 -3.52
CA ALA A 131 -9.16 3.50 -3.88
C ALA A 131 -7.64 3.30 -4.05
N GLU A 132 -6.95 4.26 -4.66
CA GLU A 132 -5.49 4.26 -4.85
C GLU A 132 -4.74 4.31 -3.51
N ILE A 133 -5.17 5.16 -2.57
CA ILE A 133 -4.58 5.22 -1.23
C ILE A 133 -4.77 3.89 -0.49
N LEU A 134 -5.96 3.31 -0.55
CA LEU A 134 -6.23 2.02 0.08
C LEU A 134 -5.40 0.89 -0.55
N ALA A 135 -5.33 0.85 -1.88
CA ALA A 135 -4.49 -0.09 -2.62
C ALA A 135 -3.02 0.01 -2.23
N MET A 136 -2.49 1.23 -2.07
CA MET A 136 -1.10 1.48 -1.67
C MET A 136 -0.79 0.96 -0.26
N VAL A 137 -1.68 1.20 0.71
CA VAL A 137 -1.51 0.71 2.09
C VAL A 137 -1.53 -0.82 2.10
N LEU A 138 -2.53 -1.42 1.45
CA LEU A 138 -2.69 -2.87 1.35
C LEU A 138 -1.50 -3.52 0.66
N GLN A 139 -0.99 -2.89 -0.40
CA GLN A 139 0.22 -3.35 -1.06
C GLN A 139 1.42 -3.38 -0.12
N THR A 140 1.63 -2.32 0.67
CA THR A 140 2.77 -2.23 1.59
C THR A 140 2.70 -3.35 2.63
N GLU A 141 1.51 -3.60 3.18
CA GLU A 141 1.28 -4.68 4.12
C GLU A 141 1.50 -6.05 3.48
N ILE A 142 0.93 -6.29 2.30
CA ILE A 142 1.05 -7.55 1.58
C ILE A 142 2.52 -7.83 1.19
N GLN A 143 3.26 -6.84 0.72
CA GLN A 143 4.68 -6.98 0.44
C GLN A 143 5.48 -7.36 1.69
N SER A 144 5.15 -6.78 2.85
CA SER A 144 5.78 -7.14 4.11
C SER A 144 5.53 -8.62 4.48
N LEU A 145 4.35 -9.15 4.18
CA LEU A 145 4.03 -10.57 4.40
C LEU A 145 4.86 -11.51 3.53
N ILE A 146 5.16 -11.12 2.28
CA ILE A 146 5.98 -11.90 1.36
C ILE A 146 7.45 -11.92 1.81
N VAL A 147 8.01 -10.74 2.12
CA VAL A 147 9.42 -10.61 2.53
C VAL A 147 9.73 -11.42 3.80
N VAL A 148 8.76 -11.56 4.69
CA VAL A 148 8.90 -12.34 5.93
C VAL A 148 8.87 -13.86 5.68
N LYS A 149 8.33 -14.35 4.55
CA LYS A 149 8.33 -15.78 4.21
C LYS A 149 9.51 -16.23 3.36
N ASP A 150 10.17 -15.31 2.64
CA ASP A 150 11.34 -15.61 1.80
C ASP A 150 12.66 -15.29 2.53
N HIS A 151 13.14 -16.23 3.33
CA HIS A 151 14.55 -16.29 3.71
C HIS A 151 15.19 -17.59 3.22
N THR A 152 15.30 -17.72 1.90
CA THR A 152 16.44 -18.37 1.23
C THR A 152 16.52 -17.86 -0.20
N LEU A 153 17.09 -16.68 -0.39
CA LEU A 153 17.52 -16.22 -1.71
C LEU A 153 18.73 -17.06 -2.14
N GLY A 154 18.51 -18.05 -3.01
CA GLY A 154 19.54 -18.96 -3.51
C GLY A 154 19.85 -20.14 -2.57
N GLY A 155 20.85 -20.94 -2.94
CA GLY A 155 21.24 -22.16 -2.24
C GLY A 155 21.18 -23.40 -3.12
N LYS A 156 21.59 -24.55 -2.58
CA LYS A 156 21.74 -25.79 -3.34
C LYS A 156 20.44 -26.23 -4.02
N CYS A 157 19.30 -26.21 -3.32
CA CYS A 157 18.01 -26.57 -3.93
C CYS A 157 17.64 -25.68 -5.13
N PHE A 158 17.84 -24.36 -5.02
CA PHE A 158 17.53 -23.44 -6.12
C PHE A 158 18.49 -23.64 -7.30
N ALA A 159 19.77 -23.86 -7.02
CA ALA A 159 20.76 -24.19 -8.05
C ALA A 159 20.45 -25.54 -8.73
N ASP A 160 19.96 -26.53 -7.98
CA ASP A 160 19.58 -27.84 -8.50
C ASP A 160 18.31 -27.74 -9.38
N SER A 161 17.33 -26.89 -9.03
CA SER A 161 16.17 -26.62 -9.90
C SER A 161 16.54 -25.90 -11.21
N ILE A 162 17.51 -24.97 -11.16
CA ILE A 162 18.04 -24.31 -12.38
C ILE A 162 18.73 -25.34 -13.28
N LYS A 163 19.57 -26.19 -12.69
CA LYS A 163 20.29 -27.27 -13.37
C LYS A 163 19.35 -28.26 -14.04
N GLU A 164 18.28 -28.65 -13.34
CA GLU A 164 17.27 -29.56 -13.85
C GLU A 164 16.53 -28.98 -15.07
N GLN A 165 16.21 -27.68 -15.07
CA GLN A 165 15.61 -27.00 -16.23
C GLN A 165 16.58 -26.79 -17.39
N LEU A 166 17.86 -26.59 -17.11
CA LEU A 166 18.90 -26.44 -18.12
C LEU A 166 19.47 -27.79 -18.59
N ALA A 167 19.05 -28.90 -17.98
CA ALA A 167 19.58 -30.25 -18.19
C ALA A 167 21.11 -30.35 -18.01
N ILE A 168 21.67 -29.67 -17.00
CA ILE A 168 23.11 -29.67 -16.64
C ILE A 168 23.34 -30.10 -15.19
#